data_AF-A0A8T1Z2U1-F1
#
_entry.id   AF-A0A8T1Z2U1-F1
#
_cell.length_a   1.000
_cell.length_b   1.000
_cell.length_c   1.000
_cell.angle_alpha   90.00
_cell.angle_beta   90.00
_cell.angle_gamma   90.00
#
_symmetry.space_group_name_H-M   'P 1'
#
loop_
_entity.id
_entity.type
_entity.pdbx_description
1 polymer ?
#
loop_
_entity_poly.entity_id
_entity_poly.type
_entity_poly.pdbx_seq_one_letter_code
_entity_poly.pdbx_strand_id
1 'polypeptide(L)'
;MEDLLDEEKGLMELMELDRVNRVRKLLMMTKDKRILLSKIHHTRLLFGIPEDFRDRVAKYPDYFRVVTGGDGNRVLELVNWDANLAVSELERQFMVDEDKAKRAFKFPVKHGKELELEEKDTRKLNQLNTFPLVSPYSDGWKFDVWTLEAEKYRVGIVHEFLNLTLEKRASIHHIVEFKDEFSLTRQTYLMLKKQPTTFYLAGTEMNWTVFLKDGYDENGVLISKDPQVVFNEKLYKYADMQQMEVD
;
A
#
# COMPACT_ATOMS: atom_id res chain seq x y z
N MET A 1 27.07 18.37 5.97
CA MET A 1 25.73 18.75 5.46
C MET A 1 25.69 18.67 3.93
N GLU A 2 26.67 19.24 3.22
CA GLU A 2 26.79 19.16 1.75
C GLU A 2 26.89 17.69 1.25
N ASP A 3 27.74 16.86 1.87
CA ASP A 3 27.86 15.44 1.52
C ASP A 3 26.55 14.64 1.63
N LEU A 4 25.69 14.98 2.61
CA LEU A 4 24.41 14.30 2.81
C LEU A 4 23.38 14.71 1.74
N LEU A 5 23.44 15.95 1.27
CA LEU A 5 22.56 16.43 0.18
C LEU A 5 22.92 15.78 -1.15
N ASP A 6 24.22 15.58 -1.41
CA ASP A 6 24.67 14.89 -2.62
C ASP A 6 24.35 13.39 -2.59
N GLU A 7 24.49 12.75 -1.41
CA GLU A 7 24.04 11.36 -1.21
C GLU A 7 22.53 11.22 -1.42
N GLU A 8 21.72 12.14 -0.89
CA GLU A 8 20.27 12.13 -1.06
C GLU A 8 19.87 12.26 -2.54
N LYS A 9 20.49 13.20 -3.27
CA LYS A 9 20.26 13.36 -4.72
C LYS A 9 20.64 12.12 -5.50
N GLY A 10 21.82 11.56 -5.24
CA GLY A 10 22.29 10.34 -5.90
C GLY A 10 21.35 9.16 -5.66
N LEU A 11 20.82 9.03 -4.44
CA LEU A 11 19.82 8.03 -4.10
C LEU A 11 18.50 8.25 -4.85
N MET A 12 18.01 9.50 -4.91
CA MET A 12 16.79 9.83 -5.66
C MET A 12 16.91 9.51 -7.16
N GLU A 13 18.07 9.76 -7.75
CA GLU A 13 18.34 9.42 -9.16
C GLU A 13 18.38 7.91 -9.38
N LEU A 14 19.11 7.18 -8.51
CA LEU A 14 19.20 5.72 -8.57
C LEU A 14 17.83 5.04 -8.43
N MET A 15 16.96 5.59 -7.59
CA MET A 15 15.65 5.03 -7.29
C MET A 15 14.53 5.54 -8.21
N GLU A 16 14.82 6.44 -9.17
CA GLU A 16 13.79 7.12 -9.96
C GLU A 16 12.82 6.13 -10.62
N LEU A 17 13.35 5.08 -11.26
CA LEU A 17 12.52 4.08 -11.95
C LEU A 17 11.65 3.27 -10.98
N ASP A 18 12.14 2.94 -9.78
CA ASP A 18 11.35 2.28 -8.74
C ASP A 18 10.17 3.17 -8.32
N ARG A 19 10.43 4.46 -8.07
CA ARG A 19 9.36 5.41 -7.69
C ARG A 19 8.33 5.60 -8.79
N VAL A 20 8.78 5.67 -10.04
CA VAL A 20 7.90 5.69 -11.21
C VAL A 20 7.04 4.44 -11.25
N ASN A 21 7.62 3.25 -11.05
CA ASN A 21 6.87 2.00 -11.02
C ASN A 21 5.88 1.93 -9.85
N ARG A 22 6.21 2.46 -8.67
CA ARG A 22 5.26 2.57 -7.55
C ARG A 22 4.06 3.43 -7.91
N VAL A 23 4.28 4.58 -8.56
CA VAL A 23 3.18 5.44 -9.04
C VAL A 23 2.36 4.73 -10.12
N ARG A 24 2.99 4.01 -11.05
CA ARG A 24 2.28 3.17 -12.03
C ARG A 24 1.40 2.13 -11.34
N LYS A 25 1.93 1.41 -10.34
CA LYS A 25 1.17 0.42 -9.56
C LYS A 25 0.01 1.08 -8.80
N LEU A 26 0.21 2.24 -8.17
CA LEU A 26 -0.87 3.00 -7.53
C LEU A 26 -1.99 3.33 -8.51
N LEU A 27 -1.66 3.89 -9.69
CA LEU A 27 -2.65 4.18 -10.73
C LEU A 27 -3.36 2.91 -11.21
N MET A 28 -2.63 1.82 -11.43
CA MET A 28 -3.19 0.54 -11.87
C MET A 28 -4.19 -0.08 -10.88
N MET A 29 -4.06 0.23 -9.58
CA MET A 29 -5.03 -0.19 -8.56
C MET A 29 -6.30 0.67 -8.52
N THR A 30 -6.27 1.86 -9.13
CA THR A 30 -7.42 2.77 -9.12
C THR A 30 -8.45 2.36 -10.17
N LYS A 31 -9.73 2.53 -9.84
CA LYS A 31 -10.86 2.26 -10.74
C LYS A 31 -10.69 2.90 -12.13
N ASP A 32 -10.38 4.20 -12.14
CA ASP A 32 -10.33 4.99 -13.38
C ASP A 32 -8.91 5.10 -13.97
N LYS A 33 -7.91 4.49 -13.32
CA LYS A 33 -6.48 4.62 -13.64
C LYS A 33 -5.97 6.05 -13.57
N ARG A 34 -6.51 6.81 -12.61
CA ARG A 34 -6.33 8.25 -12.45
C ARG A 34 -6.26 8.64 -10.99
N ILE A 35 -5.34 9.54 -10.66
CA ILE A 35 -5.19 10.12 -9.32
C ILE A 35 -4.89 11.61 -9.45
N LEU A 36 -5.46 12.45 -8.59
CA LEU A 36 -5.09 13.86 -8.46
C LEU A 36 -3.61 14.01 -8.09
N LEU A 37 -2.88 14.87 -8.81
CA LEU A 37 -1.46 15.12 -8.51
C LEU A 37 -1.26 15.68 -7.09
N SER A 38 -2.23 16.41 -6.55
CA SER A 38 -2.21 16.90 -5.17
C SER A 38 -2.21 15.76 -4.14
N LYS A 39 -2.99 14.70 -4.36
CA LYS A 39 -3.02 13.51 -3.49
C LYS A 39 -1.68 12.76 -3.52
N ILE A 40 -1.09 12.61 -4.71
CA ILE A 40 0.25 12.02 -4.86
C ILE A 40 1.28 12.86 -4.12
N HIS A 41 1.25 14.19 -4.27
CA HIS A 41 2.18 15.08 -3.59
C HIS A 41 2.02 15.06 -2.06
N HIS A 42 0.80 15.00 -1.55
CA HIS A 42 0.52 14.93 -0.11
C HIS A 42 1.05 13.63 0.50
N THR A 43 0.93 12.51 -0.22
CA THR A 43 1.37 11.18 0.25
C THR A 43 2.78 10.79 -0.22
N ARG A 44 3.51 11.71 -0.88
CA ARG A 44 4.79 11.43 -1.56
C ARG A 44 5.82 10.75 -0.67
N LEU A 45 5.91 11.17 0.59
CA LEU A 45 6.88 10.67 1.56
C LEU A 45 6.62 9.22 1.94
N LEU A 46 5.36 8.76 1.89
CA LEU A 46 5.05 7.35 2.14
C LEU A 46 5.66 6.45 1.08
N PHE A 47 5.70 6.92 -0.16
CA PHE A 47 6.15 6.13 -1.32
C PHE A 47 7.60 6.42 -1.72
N GLY A 48 8.26 7.39 -1.07
CA GLY A 48 9.59 7.88 -1.45
C GLY A 48 9.59 8.63 -2.78
N ILE A 49 8.46 9.25 -3.14
CA ILE A 49 8.31 10.03 -4.37
C ILE A 49 8.96 11.41 -4.16
N PRO A 50 9.84 11.86 -5.07
CA PRO A 50 10.53 13.14 -4.92
C PRO A 50 9.56 14.32 -5.13
N GLU A 51 9.92 15.48 -4.58
CA GLU A 51 9.06 16.67 -4.62
C GLU A 51 8.82 17.18 -6.06
N ASP A 52 9.84 17.09 -6.91
CA ASP A 52 9.83 17.44 -8.32
C ASP A 52 9.16 16.38 -9.22
N PHE A 53 8.53 15.35 -8.65
CA PHE A 53 7.93 14.25 -9.42
C PHE A 53 6.99 14.76 -10.51
N ARG A 54 6.24 15.84 -10.24
CA ARG A 54 5.37 16.50 -11.21
C ARG A 54 6.09 16.88 -12.50
N ASP A 55 7.32 17.36 -12.40
CA ASP A 55 8.14 17.76 -13.54
C ASP A 55 8.76 16.52 -14.21
N ARG A 56 9.13 15.51 -13.40
CA ARG A 56 9.62 14.21 -13.90
C ARG A 56 8.58 13.43 -14.69
N VAL A 57 7.28 13.63 -14.46
CA VAL A 57 6.21 12.99 -15.25
C VAL A 57 6.42 13.21 -16.76
N ALA A 58 6.92 14.37 -17.18
CA ALA A 58 7.16 14.69 -18.59
C ALA A 58 8.22 13.79 -19.25
N LYS A 59 9.11 13.17 -18.46
CA LYS A 59 10.10 12.20 -18.95
C LYS A 59 9.50 10.83 -19.31
N TYR A 60 8.27 10.57 -18.86
CA TYR A 60 7.61 9.26 -18.98
C TYR A 60 6.27 9.35 -19.72
N PRO A 61 6.23 9.88 -20.97
CA PRO A 61 4.99 10.05 -21.72
C PRO A 61 4.30 8.73 -22.06
N ASP A 62 5.06 7.63 -22.16
CA ASP A 62 4.52 6.29 -22.41
C ASP A 62 3.80 5.71 -21.18
N TYR A 63 4.05 6.25 -19.98
CA TYR A 63 3.44 5.77 -18.74
C TYR A 63 2.34 6.68 -18.25
N PHE A 64 2.53 8.00 -18.39
CA PHE A 64 1.70 8.98 -17.74
C PHE A 64 1.19 10.05 -18.70
N ARG A 65 -0.04 10.50 -18.44
CA ARG A 65 -0.64 11.68 -19.05
C ARG A 65 -1.17 12.59 -17.96
N VAL A 66 -0.85 13.87 -18.03
CA VAL A 66 -1.42 14.87 -17.13
C VAL A 66 -2.61 15.52 -17.82
N VAL A 67 -3.79 15.42 -17.21
CA VAL A 67 -5.02 16.06 -17.67
C VAL A 67 -5.40 17.16 -16.70
N THR A 68 -5.67 18.36 -17.23
CA THR A 68 -6.15 19.49 -16.43
C THR A 68 -7.67 19.56 -16.56
N GLY A 69 -8.37 19.44 -15.42
CA GLY A 69 -9.82 19.60 -15.34
C GLY A 69 -10.25 21.06 -15.52
N GLY A 70 -11.55 21.26 -15.78
CA GLY A 70 -12.13 22.61 -15.90
C GLY A 70 -12.09 23.44 -14.60
N ASP A 71 -11.87 22.77 -13.47
CA ASP A 71 -11.65 23.34 -12.14
C ASP A 71 -10.17 23.72 -11.85
N GLY A 72 -9.28 23.49 -12.83
CA GLY A 72 -7.83 23.72 -12.69
C GLY A 72 -7.07 22.60 -11.98
N ASN A 73 -7.76 21.56 -11.51
CA ASN A 73 -7.12 20.42 -10.89
C ASN A 73 -6.36 19.60 -11.94
N ARG A 74 -5.13 19.19 -11.59
CA ARG A 74 -4.33 18.32 -12.46
C ARG A 74 -4.42 16.88 -11.98
N VAL A 75 -4.81 16.01 -12.90
CA VAL A 75 -4.98 14.58 -12.70
C VAL A 75 -3.90 13.84 -13.48
N LEU A 76 -3.22 12.91 -12.82
CA LEU A 76 -2.29 11.98 -13.45
C LEU A 76 -3.07 10.75 -13.90
N GLU A 77 -2.92 10.37 -15.16
CA GLU A 77 -3.58 9.21 -15.75
C GLU A 77 -2.54 8.21 -16.25
N LEU A 78 -2.83 6.92 -16.09
CA LEU A 78 -2.03 5.87 -16.69
C LEU A 78 -2.31 5.79 -18.21
N VAL A 79 -1.25 5.83 -19.01
CA VAL A 79 -1.34 5.70 -20.47
C VAL A 79 -1.33 4.23 -20.86
N ASN A 80 -0.29 3.51 -20.45
CA ASN A 80 -0.10 2.11 -20.80
C ASN A 80 -0.12 1.21 -19.56
N TRP A 81 -0.95 0.17 -19.64
CA TRP A 81 -1.00 -0.89 -18.64
C TRP A 81 0.18 -1.85 -18.81
N ASP A 82 0.82 -2.22 -17.71
CA ASP A 82 1.96 -3.13 -17.70
C ASP A 82 1.63 -4.40 -16.92
N ALA A 83 1.46 -5.51 -17.64
CA ALA A 83 1.13 -6.79 -17.03
C ALA A 83 2.22 -7.30 -16.09
N ASN A 84 3.50 -6.91 -16.29
CA ASN A 84 4.58 -7.34 -15.42
C ASN A 84 4.52 -6.65 -14.04
N LEU A 85 3.95 -5.45 -13.98
CA LEU A 85 3.70 -4.74 -12.74
C LEU A 85 2.39 -5.16 -12.06
N ALA A 86 1.46 -5.75 -12.81
CA ALA A 86 0.13 -6.16 -12.36
C ALA A 86 0.14 -7.45 -11.51
N VAL A 87 1.16 -7.61 -10.67
CA VAL A 87 1.28 -8.70 -9.71
C VAL A 87 1.44 -8.07 -8.33
N SER A 88 0.53 -8.41 -7.42
CA SER A 88 0.56 -7.95 -6.04
C SER A 88 1.63 -8.68 -5.24
N GLU A 89 2.04 -8.07 -4.14
CA GLU A 89 2.98 -8.69 -3.21
C GLU A 89 2.41 -9.98 -2.62
N LEU A 90 1.09 -10.01 -2.42
CA LEU A 90 0.40 -11.19 -1.93
C LEU A 90 0.44 -12.34 -2.95
N GLU A 91 0.25 -12.05 -4.24
CA GLU A 91 0.39 -13.04 -5.31
C GLU A 91 1.83 -13.56 -5.40
N ARG A 92 2.84 -12.69 -5.28
CA ARG A 92 4.25 -13.11 -5.21
C ARG A 92 4.51 -14.04 -4.02
N GLN A 93 4.02 -13.69 -2.84
CA GLN A 93 4.15 -14.53 -1.65
C GLN A 93 3.46 -15.88 -1.83
N PHE A 94 2.29 -15.91 -2.47
CA PHE A 94 1.58 -17.15 -2.75
C PHE A 94 2.38 -18.10 -3.66
N MET A 95 3.15 -17.57 -4.61
CA MET A 95 4.03 -18.37 -5.47
C MET A 95 5.23 -18.98 -4.71
N VAL A 96 5.65 -18.35 -3.62
CA VAL A 96 6.81 -18.79 -2.81
C VAL A 96 6.38 -19.71 -1.67
N ASP A 97 5.35 -19.32 -0.93
CA ASP A 97 4.79 -20.03 0.21
C ASP A 97 3.26 -19.85 0.24
N GLU A 98 2.58 -20.73 -0.48
CA GLU A 98 1.12 -20.77 -0.58
C GLU A 98 0.46 -20.88 0.79
N ASP A 99 1.04 -21.65 1.71
CA ASP A 99 0.48 -21.89 3.03
C ASP A 99 0.58 -20.66 3.93
N LYS A 100 1.68 -19.90 3.85
CA LYS A 100 1.81 -18.62 4.55
C LYS A 100 0.82 -17.60 4.00
N ALA A 101 0.73 -17.45 2.68
CA ALA A 101 -0.23 -16.55 2.04
C ALA A 101 -1.69 -16.91 2.41
N LYS A 102 -2.00 -18.21 2.51
CA LYS A 102 -3.31 -18.70 2.96
C LYS A 102 -3.66 -18.36 4.40
N ARG A 103 -2.66 -18.31 5.27
CA ARG A 103 -2.83 -17.97 6.69
C ARG A 103 -2.95 -16.48 6.94
N ALA A 104 -2.45 -15.63 6.02
CA ALA A 104 -2.47 -14.18 6.17
C ALA A 104 -3.91 -13.67 6.38
N PHE A 105 -4.86 -14.12 5.56
CA PHE A 105 -6.23 -13.62 5.61
C PHE A 105 -7.24 -14.65 6.08
N LYS A 106 -8.20 -14.19 6.89
CA LYS A 106 -9.29 -15.02 7.41
C LYS A 106 -10.63 -14.39 7.06
N PHE A 107 -11.44 -15.10 6.28
CA PHE A 107 -12.79 -14.68 5.92
C PHE A 107 -13.82 -15.67 6.50
N PRO A 108 -14.35 -15.43 7.71
CA PRO A 108 -15.22 -16.40 8.38
C PRO A 108 -16.58 -16.57 7.68
N VAL A 109 -17.10 -17.80 7.70
CA VAL A 109 -18.46 -18.11 7.22
C VAL A 109 -19.49 -17.46 8.14
N LYS A 110 -20.50 -16.79 7.57
CA LYS A 110 -21.55 -16.07 8.31
C LYS A 110 -22.34 -16.93 9.31
N HIS A 111 -22.48 -18.24 9.06
CA HIS A 111 -23.23 -19.19 9.89
C HIS A 111 -22.35 -20.26 10.57
N GLY A 112 -21.02 -20.10 10.61
CA GLY A 112 -20.13 -21.15 11.13
C GLY A 112 -20.42 -21.61 12.57
N LYS A 113 -20.95 -20.71 13.42
CA LYS A 113 -21.36 -21.03 14.80
C LYS A 113 -22.69 -21.79 14.89
N GLU A 114 -23.61 -21.56 13.96
CA GLU A 114 -24.91 -22.28 13.91
C GLU A 114 -24.75 -23.69 13.36
N LEU A 115 -23.63 -23.96 12.67
CA LEU A 115 -23.33 -25.23 12.03
C LEU A 115 -22.57 -26.22 12.94
N GLU A 116 -22.31 -25.87 14.21
CA GLU A 116 -21.58 -26.70 15.20
C GLU A 116 -20.29 -27.36 14.65
N LEU A 117 -19.59 -26.66 13.77
CA LEU A 117 -18.48 -27.26 13.02
C LEU A 117 -17.26 -27.51 13.90
N GLU A 118 -16.61 -28.65 13.69
CA GLU A 118 -15.30 -28.93 14.27
C GLU A 118 -14.26 -27.87 13.85
N GLU A 119 -13.20 -27.70 14.64
CA GLU A 119 -12.15 -26.71 14.39
C GLU A 119 -11.48 -26.92 13.02
N LYS A 120 -11.28 -28.19 12.63
CA LYS A 120 -10.67 -28.56 11.36
C LYS A 120 -11.54 -28.15 10.17
N ASP A 121 -12.85 -28.33 10.25
CA ASP A 121 -13.77 -27.99 9.16
C ASP A 121 -14.03 -26.49 9.09
N THR A 122 -14.07 -25.81 10.24
CA THR A 122 -14.05 -24.35 10.29
C THR A 122 -12.79 -23.79 9.61
N ARG A 123 -11.61 -24.38 9.87
CA ARG A 123 -10.36 -23.97 9.22
C ARG A 123 -10.42 -24.18 7.71
N LYS A 124 -10.90 -25.33 7.23
CA LYS A 124 -11.08 -25.59 5.78
C LYS A 124 -12.05 -24.61 5.13
N LEU A 125 -13.21 -24.36 5.74
CA LEU A 125 -14.20 -23.42 5.20
C LEU A 125 -13.67 -21.99 5.17
N ASN A 126 -12.89 -21.57 6.17
CA ASN A 126 -12.22 -20.28 6.14
C ASN A 126 -11.21 -20.20 4.99
N GLN A 127 -10.45 -21.27 4.73
CA GLN A 127 -9.51 -21.31 3.60
C GLN A 127 -10.24 -21.22 2.26
N LEU A 128 -11.34 -21.95 2.10
CA LEU A 128 -12.21 -21.85 0.92
C LEU A 128 -12.82 -20.45 0.79
N ASN A 129 -13.21 -19.83 1.90
CA ASN A 129 -13.68 -18.45 1.88
C ASN A 129 -12.55 -17.46 1.65
N THR A 130 -11.29 -17.77 1.91
CA THR A 130 -10.17 -16.86 1.63
C THR A 130 -9.79 -16.91 0.15
N PHE A 131 -9.82 -18.10 -0.49
CA PHE A 131 -9.35 -18.28 -1.87
C PHE A 131 -10.48 -18.52 -2.89
N PRO A 132 -10.38 -17.97 -4.12
CA PRO A 132 -9.27 -17.21 -4.67
C PRO A 132 -9.15 -15.81 -4.06
N LEU A 133 -7.90 -15.35 -3.91
CA LEU A 133 -7.61 -13.94 -3.63
C LEU A 133 -7.94 -13.14 -4.88
N VAL A 134 -8.62 -12.00 -4.70
CA VAL A 134 -8.91 -11.08 -5.79
C VAL A 134 -7.72 -10.15 -5.96
N SER A 135 -7.14 -10.12 -7.16
CA SER A 135 -6.01 -9.25 -7.45
C SER A 135 -6.38 -7.76 -7.31
N PRO A 136 -5.57 -6.93 -6.63
CA PRO A 136 -5.73 -5.47 -6.58
C PRO A 136 -5.68 -4.80 -7.97
N TYR A 137 -5.11 -5.49 -8.96
CA TYR A 137 -4.98 -5.02 -10.34
C TYR A 137 -6.10 -5.51 -11.26
N SER A 138 -7.13 -6.14 -10.70
CA SER A 138 -8.33 -6.57 -11.40
C SER A 138 -9.47 -5.55 -11.29
N ASP A 139 -10.55 -5.77 -12.03
CA ASP A 139 -11.78 -4.94 -11.97
C ASP A 139 -12.63 -5.20 -10.71
N GLY A 140 -12.03 -5.47 -9.55
CA GLY A 140 -12.75 -5.79 -8.32
C GLY A 140 -13.62 -4.65 -7.77
N TRP A 141 -13.39 -3.42 -8.24
CA TRP A 141 -14.27 -2.27 -8.00
C TRP A 141 -15.69 -2.44 -8.54
N LYS A 142 -15.92 -3.38 -9.48
CA LYS A 142 -17.24 -3.70 -10.04
C LYS A 142 -18.10 -4.57 -9.12
N PHE A 143 -17.51 -5.19 -8.10
CA PHE A 143 -18.25 -6.07 -7.21
C PHE A 143 -19.25 -5.30 -6.36
N ASP A 144 -20.39 -5.94 -6.09
CA ASP A 144 -21.37 -5.37 -5.16
C ASP A 144 -20.73 -5.22 -3.77
N VAL A 145 -20.95 -4.05 -3.16
CA VAL A 145 -20.22 -3.60 -1.97
C VAL A 145 -20.33 -4.58 -0.81
N TRP A 146 -21.45 -5.32 -0.72
CA TRP A 146 -21.79 -6.20 0.39
C TRP A 146 -21.38 -7.67 0.18
N THR A 147 -20.72 -7.95 -0.94
CA THR A 147 -20.19 -9.27 -1.26
C THR A 147 -18.87 -9.56 -0.55
N LEU A 148 -18.59 -10.84 -0.35
CA LEU A 148 -17.33 -11.29 0.24
C LEU A 148 -16.15 -10.96 -0.68
N GLU A 149 -16.35 -11.07 -1.99
CA GLU A 149 -15.41 -10.77 -3.06
C GLU A 149 -14.99 -9.30 -3.02
N ALA A 150 -15.95 -8.38 -2.81
CA ALA A 150 -15.64 -6.96 -2.64
C ALA A 150 -14.84 -6.68 -1.36
N GLU A 151 -15.13 -7.39 -0.26
CA GLU A 151 -14.35 -7.27 0.98
C GLU A 151 -12.91 -7.77 0.77
N LYS A 152 -12.74 -8.94 0.14
CA LYS A 152 -11.42 -9.47 -0.25
C LYS A 152 -10.63 -8.52 -1.11
N TYR A 153 -11.26 -7.96 -2.14
CA TYR A 153 -10.63 -7.01 -3.05
C TYR A 153 -10.09 -5.79 -2.29
N ARG A 154 -10.92 -5.16 -1.45
CA ARG A 154 -10.51 -3.98 -0.66
C ARG A 154 -9.40 -4.30 0.34
N VAL A 155 -9.44 -5.48 0.97
CA VAL A 155 -8.35 -5.97 1.82
C VAL A 155 -7.05 -6.10 1.02
N GLY A 156 -7.12 -6.70 -0.18
CA GLY A 156 -5.99 -6.81 -1.10
C GLY A 156 -5.44 -5.46 -1.54
N ILE A 157 -6.32 -4.49 -1.82
CA ILE A 157 -5.94 -3.11 -2.16
C ILE A 157 -5.15 -2.46 -1.03
N VAL A 158 -5.64 -2.54 0.22
CA VAL A 158 -4.90 -1.96 1.36
C VAL A 158 -3.59 -2.69 1.60
N HIS A 159 -3.57 -4.02 1.44
CA HIS A 159 -2.34 -4.80 1.55
C HIS A 159 -1.29 -4.37 0.51
N GLU A 160 -1.70 -4.21 -0.75
CA GLU A 160 -0.79 -3.77 -1.81
C GLU A 160 -0.36 -2.31 -1.60
N PHE A 161 -1.28 -1.42 -1.24
CA PHE A 161 -0.99 -0.01 -0.93
C PHE A 161 0.11 0.12 0.12
N LEU A 162 -0.01 -0.63 1.22
CA LEU A 162 1.00 -0.62 2.28
C LEU A 162 2.32 -1.25 1.82
N ASN A 163 2.32 -2.27 0.96
CA ASN A 163 3.57 -2.81 0.42
C ASN A 163 4.29 -1.84 -0.52
N LEU A 164 3.58 -0.87 -1.11
CA LEU A 164 4.20 0.21 -1.89
C LEU A 164 4.81 1.29 -0.99
N THR A 165 4.45 1.39 0.29
CA THR A 165 5.04 2.37 1.20
C THR A 165 6.42 1.92 1.67
N LEU A 166 7.31 2.89 1.89
CA LEU A 166 8.71 2.69 2.31
C LEU A 166 8.82 1.85 3.59
N GLU A 167 7.91 2.08 4.53
CA GLU A 167 7.95 1.47 5.86
C GLU A 167 6.84 0.43 6.04
N LYS A 168 6.15 0.00 4.98
CA LYS A 168 5.03 -0.97 5.08
C LYS A 168 3.96 -0.61 6.10
N ARG A 169 3.77 0.70 6.31
CA ARG A 169 2.78 1.30 7.19
C ARG A 169 2.22 2.59 6.60
N ALA A 170 1.03 2.98 7.04
CA ALA A 170 0.44 4.27 6.75
C ALA A 170 -0.62 4.65 7.79
N SER A 171 -0.81 5.95 8.02
CA SER A 171 -1.98 6.44 8.75
C SER A 171 -3.26 6.08 8.00
N ILE A 172 -4.34 5.82 8.73
CA ILE A 172 -5.66 5.56 8.17
C ILE A 172 -6.13 6.72 7.30
N HIS A 173 -5.76 7.96 7.62
CA HIS A 173 -6.08 9.16 6.84
C HIS A 173 -5.49 9.11 5.43
N HIS A 174 -4.24 8.64 5.30
CA HIS A 174 -3.60 8.47 3.99
C HIS A 174 -4.31 7.41 3.15
N ILE A 175 -4.82 6.34 3.77
CA ILE A 175 -5.54 5.28 3.06
C ILE A 175 -6.91 5.79 2.58
N VAL A 176 -7.68 6.45 3.45
CA VAL A 176 -9.02 6.94 3.10
C VAL A 176 -9.01 8.18 2.20
N GLU A 177 -7.88 8.85 2.05
CA GLU A 177 -7.70 9.90 1.04
C GLU A 177 -7.92 9.37 -0.40
N PHE A 178 -7.63 8.09 -0.63
CA PHE A 178 -7.85 7.39 -1.90
C PHE A 178 -9.17 6.60 -1.93
N LYS A 179 -10.13 6.89 -1.05
CA LYS A 179 -11.36 6.09 -0.92
C LYS A 179 -12.14 5.96 -2.23
N ASP A 180 -12.17 7.01 -3.04
CA ASP A 180 -12.97 7.03 -4.27
C ASP A 180 -12.26 6.23 -5.36
N GLU A 181 -10.93 6.39 -5.46
CA GLU A 181 -10.07 5.68 -6.40
C GLU A 181 -9.99 4.17 -6.12
N PHE A 182 -9.94 3.79 -4.84
CA PHE A 182 -9.82 2.40 -4.38
C PHE A 182 -11.17 1.76 -4.02
N SER A 183 -12.28 2.47 -4.24
CA SER A 183 -13.63 1.98 -3.89
C SER A 183 -13.75 1.54 -2.42
N LEU A 184 -13.07 2.27 -1.52
CA LEU A 184 -13.13 2.04 -0.08
C LEU A 184 -14.45 2.55 0.50
N THR A 185 -14.90 1.92 1.58
CA THR A 185 -16.16 2.27 2.25
C THR A 185 -15.91 2.82 3.64
N ARG A 186 -16.95 3.36 4.27
CA ARG A 186 -16.92 3.75 5.69
C ARG A 186 -16.58 2.56 6.62
N GLN A 187 -16.72 1.33 6.14
CA GLN A 187 -16.41 0.10 6.88
C GLN A 187 -14.96 -0.36 6.73
N THR A 188 -14.09 0.38 6.03
CA THR A 188 -12.66 0.04 5.87
C THR A 188 -11.99 -0.25 7.21
N TYR A 189 -12.34 0.52 8.24
CA TYR A 189 -11.90 0.29 9.60
C TYR A 189 -12.27 -1.10 10.16
N LEU A 190 -13.55 -1.47 10.05
CA LEU A 190 -14.05 -2.77 10.53
C LEU A 190 -13.46 -3.92 9.72
N MET A 191 -13.29 -3.72 8.42
CA MET A 191 -12.64 -4.67 7.51
C MET A 191 -11.20 -4.95 7.95
N LEU A 192 -10.42 -3.93 8.30
CA LEU A 192 -9.04 -4.10 8.78
C LEU A 192 -9.00 -4.79 10.16
N LYS A 193 -9.90 -4.46 11.09
CA LYS A 193 -10.02 -5.15 12.40
C LYS A 193 -10.24 -6.65 12.26
N LYS A 194 -10.95 -7.10 11.22
CA LYS A 194 -11.21 -8.54 10.97
C LYS A 194 -9.97 -9.29 10.48
N GLN A 195 -8.89 -8.60 10.12
CA GLN A 195 -7.67 -9.20 9.57
C GLN A 195 -6.45 -8.98 10.48
N PRO A 196 -6.50 -9.42 11.76
CA PRO A 196 -5.42 -9.17 12.74
C PRO A 196 -4.15 -9.98 12.45
N THR A 197 -4.20 -11.01 11.60
CA THR A 197 -3.01 -11.77 11.20
C THR A 197 -2.15 -10.98 10.22
N THR A 198 -2.77 -10.25 9.29
CA THR A 198 -2.06 -9.39 8.32
C THR A 198 -1.76 -8.01 8.86
N PHE A 199 -2.75 -7.35 9.47
CA PHE A 199 -2.61 -5.96 9.87
C PHE A 199 -2.44 -5.82 11.37
N TYR A 200 -1.54 -4.93 11.76
CA TYR A 200 -1.48 -4.38 13.10
C TYR A 200 -2.00 -2.94 13.08
N LEU A 201 -2.88 -2.61 14.00
CA LEU A 201 -3.57 -1.32 14.08
C LEU A 201 -3.12 -0.64 15.37
N ALA A 202 -2.23 0.35 15.25
CA ALA A 202 -1.71 1.09 16.40
C ALA A 202 -2.43 2.43 16.57
N GLY A 203 -2.74 2.80 17.82
CA GLY A 203 -3.32 4.11 18.18
C GLY A 203 -4.82 4.06 18.51
N THR A 204 -5.43 5.25 18.59
CA THR A 204 -6.87 5.44 18.84
C THR A 204 -7.64 5.64 17.54
N GLU A 205 -8.94 5.35 17.51
CA GLU A 205 -9.72 5.15 16.28
C GLU A 205 -9.57 6.26 15.21
N MET A 206 -9.35 7.52 15.63
CA MET A 206 -9.15 8.66 14.71
C MET A 206 -7.70 8.85 14.24
N ASN A 207 -6.71 8.21 14.84
CA ASN A 207 -5.27 8.38 14.55
C ASN A 207 -4.56 7.04 14.34
N TRP A 208 -5.27 6.07 13.77
CA TRP A 208 -4.71 4.76 13.53
C TRP A 208 -3.60 4.76 12.51
N THR A 209 -2.52 4.08 12.85
CA THR A 209 -1.50 3.66 11.88
C THR A 209 -1.67 2.18 11.62
N VAL A 210 -1.83 1.83 10.34
CA VAL A 210 -1.98 0.46 9.86
C VAL A 210 -0.59 -0.03 9.43
N PHE A 211 -0.17 -1.16 9.98
CA PHE A 211 1.11 -1.81 9.67
C PHE A 211 0.84 -3.17 9.01
N LEU A 212 1.64 -3.53 8.02
CA LEU A 212 1.72 -4.91 7.53
C LEU A 212 2.61 -5.74 8.43
N LYS A 213 2.06 -6.71 9.17
CA LYS A 213 2.85 -7.54 10.08
C LYS A 213 3.97 -8.30 9.37
N ASP A 214 3.73 -8.81 8.17
CA ASP A 214 4.76 -9.50 7.36
C ASP A 214 5.94 -8.61 6.94
N GLY A 215 5.82 -7.28 7.13
CA GLY A 215 6.92 -6.34 6.90
C GLY A 215 7.93 -6.25 8.04
N TYR A 216 7.59 -6.76 9.23
CA TYR A 216 8.35 -6.53 10.46
C TYR A 216 8.76 -7.84 11.11
N ASP A 217 9.93 -7.81 11.76
CA ASP A 217 10.40 -8.92 12.58
C ASP A 217 9.71 -8.95 13.97
N GLU A 218 10.10 -9.93 14.79
CA GLU A 218 9.55 -10.11 16.15
C GLU A 218 9.83 -8.92 17.09
N ASN A 219 10.85 -8.12 16.78
CA ASN A 219 11.22 -6.93 17.55
C ASN A 219 10.52 -5.66 17.04
N GLY A 220 9.70 -5.77 15.98
CA GLY A 220 9.04 -4.63 15.35
C GLY A 220 9.96 -3.81 14.45
N VAL A 221 11.07 -4.39 13.96
CA VAL A 221 11.98 -3.76 13.01
C VAL A 221 11.59 -4.17 11.58
N LEU A 222 11.59 -3.20 10.66
CA LEU A 222 11.30 -3.44 9.25
C LEU A 222 12.33 -4.40 8.64
N ILE A 223 11.87 -5.53 8.11
CA ILE A 223 12.71 -6.63 7.59
C ILE A 223 13.51 -6.18 6.37
N SER A 224 12.84 -5.51 5.42
CA SER A 224 13.45 -5.03 4.18
C SER A 224 13.32 -3.52 4.14
N LYS A 225 14.44 -2.84 4.41
CA LYS A 225 14.50 -1.38 4.41
C LYS A 225 14.79 -0.87 3.01
N ASP A 226 13.96 0.06 2.57
CA ASP A 226 14.23 0.86 1.38
C ASP A 226 15.49 1.71 1.59
N PRO A 227 16.36 1.92 0.58
CA PRO A 227 17.52 2.79 0.69
C PRO A 227 17.19 4.17 1.26
N GLN A 228 16.03 4.75 0.91
CA GLN A 228 15.59 6.03 1.46
C GLN A 228 15.36 5.95 2.99
N VAL A 229 14.84 4.84 3.51
CA VAL A 229 14.63 4.66 4.95
C VAL A 229 15.98 4.58 5.66
N VAL A 230 16.95 3.85 5.10
CA VAL A 230 18.30 3.76 5.64
C VAL A 230 18.98 5.13 5.66
N PHE A 231 18.82 5.90 4.59
CA PHE A 231 19.32 7.27 4.52
C PHE A 231 18.65 8.18 5.56
N ASN A 232 17.32 8.11 5.70
CA ASN A 232 16.59 8.90 6.70
C ASN A 232 17.05 8.56 8.13
N GLU A 233 17.28 7.27 8.44
CA GLU A 233 17.83 6.85 9.74
C GLU A 233 19.24 7.43 10.00
N LYS A 234 20.08 7.49 8.97
CA LYS A 234 21.40 8.14 9.05
C LYS A 234 21.27 9.64 9.29
N LEU A 235 20.34 10.30 8.59
CA LEU A 235 20.06 11.74 8.74
C LEU A 235 19.57 12.07 10.15
N TYR A 236 18.66 11.28 10.71
CA TYR A 236 18.18 11.47 12.09
C TYR A 236 19.30 11.34 13.12
N LYS A 237 20.16 10.31 12.98
CA LYS A 237 21.33 10.16 13.87
C LYS A 237 22.27 11.36 13.82
N TYR A 238 22.49 11.92 12.63
CA TYR A 238 23.32 13.11 12.48
C TYR A 238 22.68 14.34 13.14
N ALA A 239 21.37 14.52 13.00
CA ALA A 239 20.63 15.61 13.63
C ALA A 239 20.66 15.50 15.17
N ASP A 240 20.49 14.29 15.72
CA ASP A 240 20.54 14.03 17.16
C ASP A 240 21.94 14.32 17.74
N MET A 241 23.01 13.95 17.02
CA MET A 241 24.39 14.25 17.44
C MET A 241 24.65 15.76 17.51
N GLN A 242 24.12 16.54 16.56
CA GLN A 242 24.27 18.00 16.59
C GLN A 242 23.51 18.67 17.74
N GLN A 243 22.38 18.11 18.20
CA GLN A 243 21.71 18.62 19.39
C GLN A 243 22.54 18.40 20.66
N MET A 244 23.24 17.26 20.76
CA MET A 244 24.10 16.95 21.91
C MET A 244 25.41 17.74 21.97
N GLU A 245 25.89 18.29 20.84
CA GLU A 245 27.09 19.15 20.81
C GLU A 245 26.80 20.62 21.14
N VAL A 246 25.53 21.01 21.22
CA VAL A 246 25.07 22.39 21.47
C VAL A 246 24.58 22.59 22.91
N ASP A 247 24.39 21.50 23.67
CA ASP A 247 24.08 21.46 25.11
C ASP A 247 25.35 21.28 25.97
#